data_AF-A0A8B7VME0-F1
#
_entry.id   AF-A0A8B7VME0-F1
#
_cell.length_a   1.000
_cell.length_b   1.000
_cell.length_c   1.000
_cell.angle_alpha   90.00
_cell.angle_beta   90.00
_cell.angle_gamma   90.00
#
_symmetry.space_group_name_H-M   'P 1'
#
loop_
_entity.id
_entity.type
_entity.pdbx_description
1 polymer ?
#
loop_
_entity_poly.entity_id
_entity_poly.type
_entity_poly.pdbx_seq_one_letter_code
_entity_poly.pdbx_strand_id
1 'polypeptide(L)'
;MVVQEYFALNTEARTLMVVQRHRHQSDHECEKLEIPKPRMAATQKLVKDIIDSQIGETASKRRKGAKRSETAAKVALMKLKMHASGDKSLPQTERIYFQVLLPKGSKEKSKPMFFCHRWSIGKVIDVAASLASLKNDNNKLMAKKLRICHSTSGEALPLVDTLEAWITKEDCPLYNGGNIILEYLNDEEQTLKNVDSYLE
;
A
#
# COMPACT_ATOMS: atom_id res chain seq x y z
N MET A 1 -42.39 -16.03 33.88
CA MET A 1 -42.72 -14.79 33.14
C MET A 1 -41.49 -13.91 33.15
N VAL A 2 -40.87 -13.77 31.98
CA VAL A 2 -39.55 -13.16 31.81
C VAL A 2 -39.72 -11.64 31.80
N VAL A 3 -39.16 -10.95 32.81
CA VAL A 3 -39.05 -9.49 32.83
C VAL A 3 -37.89 -9.14 31.92
N GLN A 4 -38.20 -8.69 30.71
CA GLN A 4 -37.19 -8.31 29.74
C GLN A 4 -36.87 -6.82 29.96
N GLU A 5 -35.81 -6.55 30.73
CA GLU A 5 -35.23 -5.21 30.85
C GLU A 5 -34.65 -4.81 29.49
N TYR A 6 -35.22 -3.77 28.89
CA TYR A 6 -34.68 -3.18 27.66
C TYR A 6 -33.74 -2.04 28.05
N PHE A 7 -32.44 -2.32 28.04
CA PHE A 7 -31.40 -1.30 28.15
C PHE A 7 -31.20 -0.64 26.78
N ALA A 8 -31.67 0.59 26.62
CA ALA A 8 -31.32 1.42 25.47
C ALA A 8 -30.04 2.22 25.79
N LEU A 9 -28.91 1.80 25.22
CA LEU A 9 -27.68 2.60 25.18
C LEU A 9 -27.81 3.60 24.03
N ASN A 10 -28.04 4.88 24.35
CA ASN A 10 -27.93 5.95 23.36
C ASN A 10 -26.57 6.64 23.50
N THR A 11 -25.85 6.77 22.39
CA THR A 11 -24.41 7.02 22.33
C THR A 11 -24.04 8.50 22.34
N GLU A 12 -24.82 9.35 22.98
CA GLU A 12 -24.50 10.77 23.15
C GLU A 12 -24.88 11.19 24.58
N ALA A 13 -23.85 11.44 25.40
CA ALA A 13 -23.87 11.71 26.83
C ALA A 13 -24.10 10.49 27.76
N ARG A 14 -23.02 10.08 28.45
CA ARG A 14 -23.01 9.09 29.54
C ARG A 14 -23.77 9.60 30.77
N THR A 15 -25.10 9.62 30.70
CA THR A 15 -25.97 9.80 31.87
C THR A 15 -27.04 8.72 31.83
N LEU A 16 -26.99 7.80 32.80
CA LEU A 16 -28.03 6.79 33.02
C LEU A 16 -29.32 7.50 33.45
N MET A 17 -30.22 7.79 32.51
CA MET A 17 -31.57 8.23 32.85
C MET A 17 -32.42 7.01 33.22
N VAL A 18 -32.70 6.87 34.51
CA VAL A 18 -33.71 5.95 35.02
C VAL A 18 -35.09 6.53 34.66
N VAL A 19 -35.83 5.89 33.76
CA VAL A 19 -37.19 6.30 33.41
C VAL A 19 -38.17 5.60 34.36
N GLN A 20 -38.73 6.36 35.30
CA GLN A 20 -39.84 5.90 36.15
C GLN A 20 -41.10 5.75 35.29
N ARG A 21 -41.85 4.65 35.46
CA ARG A 21 -43.05 4.33 34.67
C ARG A 21 -44.07 5.47 34.71
N HIS A 22 -44.35 6.07 33.56
CA HIS A 22 -45.40 7.08 33.40
C HIS A 22 -46.79 6.46 33.65
N ARG A 23 -47.60 7.12 34.49
CA ARG A 23 -48.97 6.72 34.81
C ARG A 23 -49.92 7.60 33.99
N HIS A 24 -50.36 7.06 32.86
CA HIS A 24 -51.41 7.59 31.95
C HIS A 24 -51.10 8.90 31.19
N GLN A 25 -51.42 8.91 29.89
CA GLN A 25 -51.03 9.95 28.93
C GLN A 25 -51.94 11.19 28.93
N SER A 26 -53.04 11.15 29.68
CA SER A 26 -54.06 12.20 29.70
C SER A 26 -53.70 13.40 30.60
N ASP A 27 -52.78 13.22 31.56
CA ASP A 27 -52.47 14.26 32.56
C ASP A 27 -51.33 15.20 32.13
N HIS A 28 -50.72 14.98 30.96
CA HIS A 28 -49.67 15.83 30.42
C HIS A 28 -49.76 15.93 28.89
N GLU A 29 -49.79 17.16 28.37
CA GLU A 29 -49.68 17.45 26.94
C GLU A 29 -48.21 17.32 26.50
N CYS A 30 -47.69 16.09 26.55
CA CYS A 30 -46.32 15.79 26.18
C CYS A 30 -46.21 15.75 24.64
N GLU A 31 -45.24 16.49 24.10
CA GLU A 31 -44.99 16.55 22.66
C GLU A 31 -44.69 15.14 22.13
N LYS A 32 -45.53 14.66 21.22
CA LYS A 32 -45.43 13.33 20.64
C LYS A 32 -44.14 13.24 19.82
N LEU A 33 -43.12 12.58 20.36
CA LEU A 33 -41.90 12.31 19.60
C LEU A 33 -42.23 11.47 18.38
N GLU A 34 -42.14 12.07 17.20
CA GLU A 34 -42.26 11.35 15.94
C GLU A 34 -41.07 10.39 15.81
N ILE A 35 -41.37 9.09 15.76
CA ILE A 35 -40.37 8.07 15.48
C ILE A 35 -39.82 8.38 14.07
N PRO A 36 -38.50 8.59 13.90
CA PRO A 36 -37.93 8.88 12.60
C PRO A 36 -38.30 7.75 11.62
N LYS A 37 -39.04 8.10 10.56
CA LYS A 37 -39.39 7.13 9.51
C LYS A 37 -38.08 6.52 8.98
N PRO A 38 -37.96 5.18 8.91
CA PRO A 38 -36.76 4.56 8.37
C PRO A 38 -36.58 5.03 6.93
N ARG A 39 -35.46 5.73 6.68
CA ARG A 39 -35.12 6.44 5.44
C ARG A 39 -34.83 5.53 4.24
N MET A 40 -35.31 4.28 4.25
CA MET A 40 -34.92 3.25 3.28
C MET A 40 -36.09 2.34 2.86
N ALA A 41 -37.22 2.91 2.47
CA ALA A 41 -38.23 2.16 1.70
C ALA A 41 -37.83 2.02 0.21
N ALA A 42 -37.02 2.93 -0.33
CA ALA A 42 -36.59 2.92 -1.73
C ALA A 42 -35.47 1.91 -2.04
N THR A 43 -34.80 1.35 -1.04
CA THR A 43 -33.65 0.44 -1.22
C THR A 43 -34.06 -1.03 -1.30
N GLN A 44 -35.27 -1.40 -0.89
CA GLN A 44 -35.71 -2.80 -0.88
C GLN A 44 -35.96 -3.35 -2.30
N LYS A 45 -36.40 -2.51 -3.24
CA LYS A 45 -36.54 -2.91 -4.66
C LYS A 45 -35.17 -3.19 -5.29
N LEU A 46 -34.20 -2.29 -5.08
CA LEU A 46 -32.83 -2.47 -5.58
C LEU A 46 -32.18 -3.74 -5.02
N VAL A 47 -32.40 -4.07 -3.74
CA VAL A 47 -31.85 -5.29 -3.14
C VAL A 47 -32.50 -6.54 -3.72
N LYS A 48 -33.81 -6.54 -3.98
CA LYS A 48 -34.48 -7.67 -4.65
C LYS A 48 -33.99 -7.86 -6.09
N ASP A 49 -33.85 -6.77 -6.85
CA ASP A 49 -33.36 -6.82 -8.23
C ASP A 49 -31.90 -7.34 -8.30
N ILE A 50 -31.07 -7.05 -7.30
CA ILE A 50 -29.69 -7.55 -7.18
C ILE A 50 -29.66 -9.06 -6.86
N ILE A 51 -30.57 -9.54 -6.02
CA ILE A 51 -30.62 -10.96 -5.63
C ILE A 51 -31.17 -11.80 -6.79
N ASP A 52 -32.23 -11.33 -7.46
CA ASP A 52 -32.83 -12.05 -8.59
C ASP A 52 -31.89 -12.09 -9.81
N SER A 53 -31.04 -11.08 -10.00
CA SER A 53 -30.01 -11.07 -11.06
C SER A 53 -28.79 -11.96 -10.75
N GLN A 54 -28.59 -12.41 -9.51
CA GLN A 54 -27.52 -13.35 -9.15
C GLN A 54 -27.91 -14.82 -9.28
N ILE A 55 -29.20 -15.16 -9.27
CA ILE A 55 -29.67 -16.55 -9.31
C ILE A 55 -29.68 -17.11 -10.75
N GLY A 56 -29.62 -16.26 -11.78
CA GLY A 56 -29.69 -16.65 -13.19
C GLY A 56 -28.36 -16.79 -13.95
N GLU A 57 -27.21 -16.42 -13.40
CA GLU A 57 -25.92 -16.42 -14.12
C GLU A 57 -24.87 -17.31 -13.44
N THR A 58 -25.11 -18.62 -13.38
CA THR A 58 -24.03 -19.62 -13.32
C THR A 58 -23.34 -19.70 -14.68
N ALA A 59 -22.57 -18.66 -15.02
CA ALA A 59 -21.55 -18.70 -16.05
C ALA A 59 -20.56 -17.58 -15.76
N SER A 60 -19.42 -17.94 -15.17
CA SER A 60 -18.31 -17.04 -14.87
C SER A 60 -17.69 -16.46 -16.15
N LYS A 61 -18.36 -15.52 -16.81
CA LYS A 61 -17.73 -14.61 -17.75
C LYS A 61 -17.04 -13.53 -16.93
N ARG A 62 -15.79 -13.80 -16.55
CA ARG A 62 -14.81 -12.80 -16.09
C ARG A 62 -14.88 -11.60 -17.05
N ARG A 63 -15.59 -10.54 -16.64
CA ARG A 63 -15.54 -9.25 -17.33
C ARG A 63 -14.09 -8.74 -17.17
N LYS A 64 -13.29 -8.91 -18.22
CA LYS A 64 -11.94 -8.34 -18.34
C LYS A 64 -12.07 -6.81 -18.30
N GLY A 65 -11.95 -6.23 -17.11
CA GLY A 65 -12.01 -4.79 -16.90
C GLY A 65 -10.65 -4.16 -17.20
N ALA A 66 -10.44 -3.67 -18.42
CA ALA A 66 -9.26 -2.90 -18.81
C ALA A 66 -9.11 -1.58 -18.02
N LYS A 67 -10.15 -1.12 -17.30
CA LYS A 67 -10.12 0.05 -16.40
C LYS A 67 -9.63 -0.22 -14.97
N ARG A 68 -9.19 -1.44 -14.64
CA ARG A 68 -8.68 -1.79 -13.30
C ARG A 68 -7.21 -1.41 -13.07
N SER A 69 -6.43 -1.08 -14.10
CA SER A 69 -4.98 -0.91 -13.95
C SER A 69 -4.60 0.32 -13.12
N GLU A 70 -5.26 1.46 -13.32
CA GLU A 70 -4.95 2.68 -12.55
C GLU A 70 -5.25 2.50 -11.06
N THR A 71 -6.41 1.92 -10.73
CA THR A 71 -6.77 1.59 -9.34
C THR A 71 -5.83 0.54 -8.78
N ALA A 72 -5.44 -0.47 -9.57
CA ALA A 72 -4.47 -1.48 -9.15
C ALA A 72 -3.08 -0.88 -8.90
N ALA A 73 -2.61 0.04 -9.74
CA ALA A 73 -1.34 0.75 -9.59
C ALA A 73 -1.34 1.63 -8.34
N LYS A 74 -2.42 2.37 -8.10
CA LYS A 74 -2.60 3.16 -6.86
C LYS A 74 -2.58 2.27 -5.62
N VAL A 75 -3.33 1.16 -5.64
CA VAL A 75 -3.35 0.20 -4.52
C VAL A 75 -1.99 -0.46 -4.32
N ALA A 76 -1.26 -0.79 -5.39
CA ALA A 76 0.10 -1.34 -5.31
C ALA A 76 1.05 -0.33 -4.65
N LEU A 77 1.03 0.93 -5.08
CA LEU A 77 1.83 1.99 -4.48
C LEU A 77 1.45 2.21 -3.01
N MET A 78 0.17 2.17 -2.66
CA MET A 78 -0.27 2.27 -1.26
C MET A 78 0.28 1.11 -0.42
N LYS A 79 0.17 -0.14 -0.89
CA LYS A 79 0.75 -1.31 -0.21
C LYS A 79 2.25 -1.17 -0.03
N LEU A 80 2.95 -0.75 -1.07
CA LEU A 80 4.38 -0.54 -1.03
C LEU A 80 4.75 0.53 0.02
N LYS A 81 4.07 1.68 0.02
CA LYS A 81 4.27 2.75 1.01
C LYS A 81 3.99 2.30 2.44
N MET A 82 2.97 1.47 2.66
CA MET A 82 2.62 0.95 4.00
C MET A 82 3.71 0.05 4.59
N HIS A 83 4.39 -0.73 3.75
CA HIS A 83 5.41 -1.67 4.20
C HIS A 83 6.85 -1.14 4.04
N ALA A 84 7.04 -0.02 3.33
CA ALA A 84 8.35 0.49 3.01
C ALA A 84 9.15 0.91 4.26
N SER A 85 10.39 0.45 4.30
CA SER A 85 11.37 0.82 5.34
C SER A 85 12.37 1.85 4.80
N GLY A 86 12.81 2.77 5.65
CA GLY A 86 13.68 3.87 5.27
C GLY A 86 13.90 4.84 6.43
N ASP A 87 14.63 5.91 6.18
CA ASP A 87 14.90 6.95 7.18
C ASP A 87 13.64 7.77 7.49
N LYS A 88 13.08 7.57 8.69
CA LYS A 88 11.81 8.19 9.11
C LYS A 88 11.91 9.71 9.26
N SER A 89 13.12 10.27 9.35
CA SER A 89 13.34 11.73 9.44
C SER A 89 13.13 12.44 8.10
N LEU A 90 13.18 11.72 6.98
CA LEU A 90 12.96 12.30 5.65
C LEU A 90 11.52 12.84 5.49
N PRO A 91 11.31 14.07 5.01
CA PRO A 91 9.98 14.58 4.68
C PRO A 91 9.30 13.71 3.61
N GLN A 92 7.98 13.54 3.70
CA GLN A 92 7.24 12.69 2.76
C GLN A 92 7.36 13.16 1.29
N THR A 93 7.50 14.47 1.07
CA THR A 93 7.69 15.08 -0.26
C THR A 93 8.99 14.64 -0.93
N GLU A 94 10.01 14.29 -0.14
CA GLU A 94 11.31 13.88 -0.66
C GLU A 94 11.41 12.37 -0.89
N ARG A 95 10.44 11.59 -0.38
CA ARG A 95 10.49 10.12 -0.42
C ARG A 95 10.10 9.58 -1.78
N ILE A 96 11.02 8.84 -2.38
CA ILE A 96 10.76 7.96 -3.52
C ILE A 96 10.80 6.53 -3.02
N TYR A 97 9.81 5.76 -3.46
CA TYR A 97 9.58 4.41 -2.97
C TYR A 97 9.91 3.39 -4.06
N PHE A 98 10.52 2.27 -3.68
CA PHE A 98 10.81 1.17 -4.60
C PHE A 98 10.58 -0.18 -3.95
N GLN A 99 10.24 -1.17 -4.77
CA GLN A 99 10.40 -2.56 -4.41
C GLN A 99 11.83 -2.97 -4.75
N VAL A 100 12.66 -3.15 -3.71
CA VAL A 100 14.07 -3.51 -3.88
C VAL A 100 14.16 -5.03 -3.98
N LEU A 101 14.49 -5.55 -5.15
CA LEU A 101 14.77 -6.95 -5.40
C LEU A 101 16.18 -7.24 -4.86
N LEU A 102 16.31 -8.24 -3.98
CA LEU A 102 17.54 -8.51 -3.26
C LEU A 102 18.40 -9.55 -4.00
N PRO A 103 19.73 -9.60 -3.71
CA PRO A 103 20.64 -10.54 -4.34
C PRO A 103 20.21 -12.00 -4.17
N LYS A 104 20.52 -12.85 -5.14
CA LYS A 104 20.21 -14.29 -5.03
C LYS A 104 20.89 -14.89 -3.78
N GLY A 105 20.10 -15.55 -2.94
CA GLY A 105 20.56 -16.13 -1.68
C GLY A 105 20.25 -15.29 -0.44
N SER A 106 19.64 -14.11 -0.58
CA SER A 106 19.04 -13.41 0.56
C SER A 106 17.83 -14.18 1.12
N LYS A 107 17.55 -13.97 2.42
CA LYS A 107 16.41 -14.60 3.11
C LYS A 107 15.06 -14.22 2.49
N GLU A 108 14.96 -12.99 1.99
CA GLU A 108 13.78 -12.44 1.35
C GLU A 108 14.10 -12.14 -0.12
N LYS A 109 13.15 -12.40 -1.04
CA LYS A 109 13.35 -12.08 -2.48
C LYS A 109 13.39 -10.58 -2.74
N SER A 110 12.58 -9.82 -2.02
CA SER A 110 12.46 -8.38 -2.20
C SER A 110 11.94 -7.69 -0.95
N LYS A 111 12.23 -6.40 -0.84
CA LYS A 111 11.86 -5.58 0.30
C LYS A 111 11.44 -4.18 -0.15
N PRO A 112 10.26 -3.69 0.28
CA PRO A 112 9.86 -2.32 -0.01
C PRO A 112 10.73 -1.34 0.80
N MET A 113 11.28 -0.34 0.12
CA MET A 113 12.12 0.69 0.73
C MET A 113 11.79 2.08 0.19
N PHE A 114 12.20 3.11 0.93
CA PHE A 114 12.12 4.49 0.45
C PHE A 114 13.41 5.27 0.72
N PHE A 115 13.69 6.22 -0.18
CA PHE A 115 14.92 7.02 -0.18
C PHE A 115 14.60 8.48 -0.53
N CYS A 116 15.53 9.40 -0.24
CA CYS A 116 15.41 10.79 -0.68
C CYS A 116 15.79 10.88 -2.17
N HIS A 117 14.99 11.55 -3.00
CA HIS A 117 15.33 11.74 -4.43
C HIS A 117 16.67 12.47 -4.65
N ARG A 118 17.10 13.30 -3.69
CA ARG A 118 18.34 14.09 -3.78
C ARG A 118 19.59 13.29 -3.43
N TRP A 119 19.46 12.06 -2.96
CA TRP A 119 20.61 11.24 -2.60
C TRP A 119 21.33 10.71 -3.84
N SER A 120 22.65 10.57 -3.72
CA SER A 120 23.44 9.82 -4.70
C SER A 120 23.11 8.34 -4.65
N ILE A 121 23.27 7.65 -5.78
CA ILE A 121 23.05 6.20 -5.85
C ILE A 121 23.96 5.45 -4.86
N GLY A 122 25.19 5.92 -4.64
CA GLY A 122 26.06 5.36 -3.60
C GLY A 122 25.45 5.41 -2.20
N LYS A 123 24.88 6.55 -1.80
CA LYS A 123 24.19 6.67 -0.51
C LYS A 123 22.93 5.81 -0.45
N VAL A 124 22.19 5.68 -1.55
CA VAL A 124 21.04 4.77 -1.64
C VAL A 124 21.47 3.33 -1.42
N ILE A 125 22.60 2.89 -2.01
CA ILE A 125 23.17 1.55 -1.81
C ILE A 125 23.52 1.32 -0.34
N ASP A 126 24.19 2.27 0.32
CA ASP A 126 24.57 2.14 1.73
C ASP A 126 23.36 1.93 2.65
N VAL A 127 22.32 2.73 2.44
CA VAL A 127 21.07 2.64 3.21
C VAL A 127 20.32 1.35 2.87
N ALA A 128 20.21 0.99 1.58
CA ALA A 128 19.55 -0.25 1.16
C ALA A 128 20.25 -1.50 1.72
N ALA A 129 21.58 -1.51 1.70
CA ALA A 129 22.39 -2.58 2.28
C ALA A 129 22.13 -2.71 3.78
N SER A 130 22.11 -1.58 4.51
CA SER A 130 21.80 -1.54 5.93
C SER A 130 20.40 -2.06 6.24
N LEU A 131 19.39 -1.67 5.43
CA LEU A 131 18.00 -2.11 5.59
C LEU A 131 17.79 -3.59 5.25
N ALA A 132 18.55 -4.13 4.31
CA ALA A 132 18.49 -5.54 3.90
C ALA A 132 19.48 -6.44 4.66
N SER A 133 20.25 -5.90 5.61
CA SER A 133 21.34 -6.60 6.31
C SER A 133 22.36 -7.23 5.34
N LEU A 134 22.66 -6.53 4.24
CA LEU A 134 23.65 -6.92 3.24
C LEU A 134 24.99 -6.26 3.55
N LYS A 135 26.08 -6.94 3.19
CA LYS A 135 27.44 -6.45 3.42
C LYS A 135 27.89 -5.58 2.25
N ASN A 136 27.98 -4.27 2.46
CA ASN A 136 28.56 -3.36 1.47
C ASN A 136 30.08 -3.25 1.65
N ASP A 137 30.84 -3.99 0.84
CA ASP A 137 32.31 -3.97 0.81
C ASP A 137 32.87 -3.15 -0.38
N ASN A 138 32.11 -2.18 -0.91
CA ASN A 138 32.47 -1.41 -2.12
C ASN A 138 33.83 -0.69 -2.07
N ASN A 139 34.39 -0.47 -0.87
CA ASN A 139 35.72 0.12 -0.69
C ASN A 139 36.87 -0.89 -0.87
N LYS A 140 36.59 -2.20 -1.00
CA LYS A 140 37.61 -3.25 -1.15
C LYS A 140 37.87 -3.54 -2.63
N LEU A 141 39.13 -3.52 -3.05
CA LEU A 141 39.54 -3.63 -4.45
C LEU A 141 39.24 -4.99 -5.12
N MET A 142 39.17 -6.09 -4.35
CA MET A 142 38.96 -7.45 -4.89
C MET A 142 37.59 -8.05 -4.54
N ALA A 143 36.69 -7.26 -3.95
CA ALA A 143 35.35 -7.72 -3.62
C ALA A 143 34.39 -7.41 -4.77
N LYS A 144 33.37 -8.25 -4.95
CA LYS A 144 32.21 -7.88 -5.78
C LYS A 144 31.55 -6.65 -5.18
N LYS A 145 31.22 -5.68 -6.02
CA LYS A 145 30.63 -4.42 -5.59
C LYS A 145 29.11 -4.54 -5.63
N LEU A 146 28.48 -4.09 -4.55
CA LEU A 146 27.04 -3.97 -4.46
C LEU A 146 26.59 -2.80 -5.34
N ARG A 147 25.71 -3.08 -6.29
CA ARG A 147 25.21 -2.13 -7.30
C ARG A 147 23.69 -2.16 -7.34
N ILE A 148 23.09 -1.02 -7.67
CA ILE A 148 21.67 -0.94 -8.03
C ILE A 148 21.58 -1.03 -9.54
N CYS A 149 20.71 -1.92 -10.04
CA CYS A 149 20.44 -2.12 -11.45
C CYS A 149 18.98 -1.80 -11.76
N HIS A 150 18.74 -1.27 -12.95
CA HIS A 150 17.39 -1.04 -13.44
C HIS A 150 16.66 -2.37 -13.72
N SER A 151 15.39 -2.46 -13.34
CA SER A 151 14.61 -3.72 -13.41
C SER A 151 14.19 -4.14 -14.81
N THR A 152 14.44 -3.33 -15.85
CA THR A 152 14.05 -3.67 -17.22
C THR A 152 15.25 -3.68 -18.16
N SER A 153 16.15 -2.70 -18.05
CA SER A 153 17.37 -2.66 -18.86
C SER A 153 18.51 -3.49 -18.26
N GLY A 154 18.47 -3.80 -16.96
CA GLY A 154 19.57 -4.45 -16.25
C GLY A 154 20.79 -3.55 -16.06
N GLU A 155 20.76 -2.30 -16.54
CA GLU A 155 21.86 -1.34 -16.45
C GLU A 155 22.17 -1.01 -14.98
N ALA A 156 23.44 -1.08 -14.61
CA ALA A 156 23.89 -0.69 -13.28
C ALA A 156 24.00 0.84 -13.19
N LEU A 157 23.34 1.41 -12.19
CA LEU A 157 23.31 2.85 -11.98
C LEU A 157 24.68 3.35 -11.46
N PRO A 158 25.27 4.40 -12.05
CA PRO A 158 26.51 5.02 -11.56
C PRO A 158 26.35 5.57 -10.15
N LEU A 159 27.34 5.33 -9.27
CA LEU A 159 27.29 5.76 -7.86
C LEU A 159 27.22 7.28 -7.67
N VAL A 160 27.76 8.02 -8.64
CA VAL A 160 27.88 9.49 -8.61
C VAL A 160 26.57 10.19 -8.95
N ASP A 161 25.68 9.51 -9.67
CA ASP A 161 24.41 10.09 -10.08
C ASP A 161 23.47 10.21 -8.90
N THR A 162 22.52 11.12 -9.00
CA THR A 162 21.42 11.25 -8.04
C THR A 162 20.24 10.40 -8.46
N LEU A 163 19.45 9.97 -7.49
CA LEU A 163 18.22 9.24 -7.75
C LEU A 163 17.24 10.05 -8.60
N GLU A 164 17.17 11.36 -8.38
CA GLU A 164 16.38 12.31 -9.17
C GLU A 164 16.76 12.30 -10.66
N ALA A 165 18.06 12.31 -11.00
CA ALA A 165 18.51 12.27 -12.38
C ALA A 165 17.99 11.03 -13.13
N TRP A 166 17.93 9.89 -12.43
CA TRP A 166 17.40 8.64 -12.98
C TRP A 166 15.88 8.62 -13.09
N ILE A 167 15.16 9.41 -12.28
CA ILE A 167 13.70 9.56 -12.38
C ILE A 167 13.32 10.47 -13.55
N THR A 168 14.13 11.49 -13.83
CA THR A 168 13.88 12.47 -14.91
C THR A 168 14.49 12.08 -16.25
N LYS A 169 15.19 10.95 -16.33
CA LYS A 169 15.85 10.47 -17.56
C LYS A 169 14.81 10.16 -18.64
N GLU A 170 15.10 10.52 -19.89
CA GLU A 170 14.19 10.22 -21.02
C GLU A 170 14.17 8.72 -21.35
N ASP A 171 15.36 8.11 -21.39
CA ASP A 171 15.53 6.68 -21.66
C ASP A 171 15.53 5.85 -20.38
N CYS A 172 14.49 5.02 -20.22
CA CYS A 172 14.31 4.11 -19.08
C CYS A 172 14.35 4.81 -17.70
N PRO A 173 13.44 5.76 -17.41
CA PRO A 173 13.39 6.40 -16.11
C PRO A 173 13.00 5.43 -15.00
N LEU A 174 13.51 5.72 -13.80
CA LEU A 174 13.01 5.12 -12.57
C LEU A 174 11.67 5.75 -12.18
N TYR A 175 10.73 4.89 -11.80
CA TYR A 175 9.41 5.33 -11.36
C TYR A 175 9.22 5.16 -9.86
N ASN A 176 8.55 6.13 -9.24
CA ASN A 176 8.13 6.00 -7.84
C ASN A 176 7.09 4.89 -7.70
N GLY A 177 7.41 3.87 -6.90
CA GLY A 177 6.66 2.61 -6.79
C GLY A 177 7.11 1.53 -7.76
N GLY A 178 8.17 1.77 -8.53
CA GLY A 178 8.79 0.80 -9.43
C GLY A 178 9.70 -0.19 -8.70
N ASN A 179 10.36 -1.03 -9.50
CA ASN A 179 11.29 -2.03 -9.01
C ASN A 179 12.73 -1.60 -9.28
N ILE A 180 13.65 -1.92 -8.36
CA ILE A 180 15.10 -1.82 -8.59
C ILE A 180 15.75 -3.10 -8.10
N ILE A 181 16.84 -3.52 -8.74
CA ILE A 181 17.57 -4.73 -8.36
C ILE A 181 18.83 -4.34 -7.62
N LEU A 182 19.07 -4.94 -6.47
CA LEU A 182 20.30 -4.81 -5.73
C LEU A 182 21.09 -6.12 -5.91
N GLU A 183 22.29 -6.04 -6.47
CA GLU A 183 23.11 -7.23 -6.77
C GLU A 183 24.62 -6.96 -6.66
N TYR A 184 25.39 -7.99 -6.38
CA TYR A 184 26.85 -7.97 -6.35
C TYR A 184 27.42 -8.23 -7.75
N LEU A 185 27.91 -7.17 -8.39
CA LEU A 185 28.55 -7.23 -9.70
C LEU A 185 30.07 -7.16 -9.59
N ASN A 186 30.77 -7.78 -10.55
CA ASN A 186 32.20 -7.57 -10.70
C ASN A 186 32.47 -6.15 -11.23
N ASP A 187 33.68 -5.63 -11.04
CA ASP A 187 34.00 -4.25 -11.42
C ASP A 187 33.87 -3.98 -12.92
N GLU A 188 34.02 -5.02 -13.74
CA GLU A 188 33.90 -4.97 -15.19
C GLU A 188 32.44 -5.10 -15.68
N GLU A 189 31.52 -5.54 -14.81
CA GLU A 189 30.13 -5.81 -15.17
C GLU A 189 29.25 -4.57 -14.89
N GLN A 190 28.89 -3.86 -15.96
CA GLN A 190 27.99 -2.70 -15.92
C GLN A 190 26.51 -3.07 -16.14
N THR A 191 26.21 -4.34 -16.38
CA THR A 191 24.84 -4.78 -16.72
C THR A 191 24.57 -6.16 -16.15
N LEU A 192 23.40 -6.30 -15.52
CA LEU A 192 22.88 -7.56 -15.04
C LEU A 192 22.23 -8.33 -16.20
N LYS A 193 22.79 -9.49 -16.54
CA LYS A 193 22.36 -10.29 -17.72
C LYS A 193 21.03 -11.03 -17.55
N ASN A 194 20.59 -11.30 -16.32
CA ASN A 194 19.39 -12.11 -16.05
C ASN A 194 18.45 -11.40 -15.09
N VAL A 195 17.84 -10.33 -15.58
CA VAL A 195 16.88 -9.50 -14.87
C VAL A 195 15.58 -10.27 -14.59
N ASP A 196 15.12 -11.07 -15.56
CA ASP A 196 13.84 -11.80 -15.49
C ASP A 196 13.77 -12.75 -14.29
N SER A 197 14.90 -13.36 -13.92
CA SER A 197 14.96 -14.26 -12.74
C SER A 197 14.65 -13.59 -11.39
N TYR A 198 14.59 -12.25 -11.32
CA TYR A 198 14.19 -11.51 -10.11
C TYR A 198 12.71 -11.13 -10.12
N LEU A 199 12.03 -11.25 -11.27
CA LEU A 199 10.61 -10.92 -11.44
C LEU A 199 9.70 -12.16 -11.32
N GLU A 200 10.27 -13.37 -11.26
CA GLU A 200 9.60 -14.66 -11.01
C GLU A 200 9.39 -15.01 -9.53
#